data_AF-A0A9N9LFT0-F1
#
_entry.id   AF-A0A9N9LFT0-F1
#
_cell.length_a   1.000
_cell.length_b   1.000
_cell.length_c   1.000
_cell.angle_alpha   90.00
_cell.angle_beta   90.00
_cell.angle_gamma   90.00
#
_symmetry.space_group_name_H-M   'P 1'
#
loop_
_entity.id
_entity.type
_entity.pdbx_description
1 polymer ?
#
loop_
_entity_poly.entity_id
_entity_poly.type
_entity_poly.pdbx_seq_one_letter_code
_entity_poly.pdbx_strand_id
1 'polypeptide(L)'
;MAGKTASKRSSTMAKTDEVRSTPGDGKHVDLHGKVFELPHFTMKEIHDAIPSHCFKPSIIRSMAYVVRDFFYWGTLSYIALTYIPMLPSAYLRFAAWSAYGFAAGCVFTGIWILAHECGHGAFSRNKMLNYTMGLIMHSFLLVPFHSWRLSHSQHHKGTGNMQKDTAFVPHTRSQWLEDKFGKNAKANLVEFAELAEDSPMAALWHDIIHQLFGWPAYLLMNVTGQRYDGASGMKISHFYFGEDSVFYKKNELTLIVLSDIAVAIMIGALLVAGQAFGHFNVIMCWGIPWLWVNNWIVAITFLQHTDGCMPHYDNKTWTFARGATATIDRDLGFIDTHLFHDIIGTHVCHHLISTIPFYHAGEASKYIKQVMGSHYQADLETPFWTAFFRNQRSCKFVEETVGQEGSGVYMFRNLYNREGETQPANLAGIEKKGEFDIAEGLKAATGTATATAMSMASARNLDARRRLSQSAAKASLPVLVEA
;
A
#
# COMPACT_ATOMS: atom_id res chain seq x y z
N MET A 1 26.14 35.74 59.32
CA MET A 1 25.65 34.34 59.32
C MET A 1 25.69 33.81 57.90
N ALA A 2 26.11 32.56 57.75
CA ALA A 2 26.40 31.78 56.54
C ALA A 2 25.43 32.04 55.36
N GLY A 3 25.82 31.99 54.09
CA GLY A 3 26.85 31.15 53.46
C GLY A 3 26.14 30.25 52.45
N LYS A 4 26.26 30.61 51.16
CA LYS A 4 25.62 29.95 50.00
C LYS A 4 26.00 28.47 49.92
N THR A 5 25.00 27.58 49.78
CA THR A 5 25.20 26.19 49.34
C THR A 5 24.47 25.96 48.02
N ALA A 6 25.28 25.78 46.97
CA ALA A 6 24.85 25.24 45.69
C ALA A 6 24.67 23.72 45.83
N SER A 7 23.48 23.21 45.53
CA SER A 7 23.24 21.77 45.41
C SER A 7 23.32 21.37 43.95
N LYS A 8 24.37 20.62 43.60
CA LYS A 8 24.56 19.94 42.32
C LYS A 8 23.42 18.93 42.12
N ARG A 9 22.52 19.17 41.17
CA ARG A 9 21.68 18.10 40.60
C ARG A 9 22.52 17.31 39.61
N SER A 10 22.92 16.12 40.04
CA SER A 10 23.53 15.08 39.21
C SER A 10 22.60 14.73 38.06
N SER A 11 23.10 14.82 36.83
CA SER A 11 22.50 14.28 35.62
C SER A 11 22.57 12.75 35.68
N THR A 12 21.50 12.09 36.11
CA THR A 12 21.33 10.66 35.86
C THR A 12 20.97 10.49 34.39
N MET A 13 21.95 10.06 33.60
CA MET A 13 21.71 9.45 32.28
C MET A 13 20.61 8.40 32.43
N ALA A 14 19.56 8.52 31.61
CA ALA A 14 18.56 7.49 31.46
C ALA A 14 19.28 6.18 31.08
N LYS A 15 19.16 5.17 31.94
CA LYS A 15 19.50 3.80 31.58
C LYS A 15 18.69 3.46 30.33
N THR A 16 19.38 3.07 29.27
CA THR A 16 18.80 2.29 28.19
C THR A 16 18.22 1.02 28.81
N ASP A 17 16.90 0.96 28.91
CA ASP A 17 16.23 -0.29 29.23
C ASP A 17 16.53 -1.26 28.09
N GLU A 18 17.38 -2.25 28.38
CA GLU A 18 17.56 -3.42 27.51
C GLU A 18 16.19 -4.07 27.32
N VAL A 19 15.67 -3.98 26.11
CA VAL A 19 14.50 -4.74 25.67
C VAL A 19 14.81 -6.21 25.88
N ARG A 20 13.94 -6.90 26.61
CA ARG A 20 14.12 -8.25 27.09
C ARG A 20 14.04 -9.26 25.93
N SER A 21 15.14 -9.49 25.22
CA SER A 21 15.23 -10.54 24.20
C SER A 21 15.11 -11.91 24.85
N THR A 22 14.12 -12.71 24.46
CA THR A 22 13.99 -14.09 24.94
C THR A 22 14.90 -15.03 24.15
N PRO A 23 15.52 -16.05 24.78
CA PRO A 23 16.27 -17.08 24.05
C PRO A 23 15.31 -17.86 23.14
N GLY A 24 15.33 -17.58 21.84
CA GLY A 24 14.43 -18.19 20.85
C GLY A 24 13.93 -17.21 19.77
N ASP A 25 14.06 -15.91 19.99
CA ASP A 25 13.77 -14.90 18.98
C ASP A 25 14.95 -14.83 17.99
N GLY A 26 14.77 -15.44 16.81
CA GLY A 26 15.76 -15.45 15.75
C GLY A 26 16.24 -14.06 15.36
N LYS A 27 17.46 -13.95 14.81
CA LYS A 27 17.92 -12.69 14.21
C LYS A 27 17.30 -12.53 12.83
N HIS A 28 16.16 -11.84 12.76
CA HIS A 28 15.51 -11.51 11.49
C HIS A 28 16.12 -10.25 10.89
N VAL A 29 16.15 -10.18 9.55
CA VAL A 29 16.68 -9.02 8.84
C VAL A 29 15.67 -8.55 7.80
N ASP A 30 15.37 -7.25 7.83
CA ASP A 30 14.45 -6.61 6.89
C ASP A 30 15.06 -6.49 5.48
N LEU A 31 14.35 -5.88 4.53
CA LEU A 31 14.86 -5.69 3.17
C LEU A 31 16.10 -4.78 3.12
N HIS A 32 16.30 -3.90 4.10
CA HIS A 32 17.37 -2.89 4.11
C HIS A 32 18.56 -3.31 4.98
N GLY A 33 18.65 -4.59 5.35
CA GLY A 33 19.75 -5.12 6.16
C GLY A 33 19.65 -4.80 7.65
N LYS A 34 18.55 -4.22 8.14
CA LYS A 34 18.36 -3.90 9.55
C LYS A 34 17.82 -5.10 10.31
N VAL A 35 18.33 -5.30 11.52
CA VAL A 35 17.84 -6.35 12.42
C VAL A 35 16.42 -6.01 12.85
N PHE A 36 15.53 -6.98 12.71
CA PHE A 36 14.16 -6.92 13.19
C PHE A 36 14.01 -7.84 14.41
N GLU A 37 13.46 -7.27 15.48
CA GLU A 37 13.12 -8.01 16.69
C GLU A 37 11.60 -8.12 16.81
N LEU A 38 11.14 -9.25 17.34
CA LEU A 38 9.72 -9.47 17.56
C LEU A 38 9.21 -8.53 18.65
N PRO A 39 8.09 -7.81 18.44
CA PRO A 39 7.52 -7.00 19.50
C PRO A 39 6.96 -7.88 20.62
N HIS A 40 7.25 -7.46 21.86
CA HIS A 40 6.83 -8.13 23.10
C HIS A 40 5.81 -7.33 23.93
N PHE A 41 5.48 -6.10 23.51
CA PHE A 41 4.42 -5.33 24.17
C PHE A 41 3.04 -5.98 23.96
N THR A 42 2.13 -5.68 24.88
CA THR A 42 0.76 -6.17 24.89
C THR A 42 -0.21 -5.07 24.45
N MET A 43 -1.36 -5.48 23.92
CA MET A 43 -2.45 -4.52 23.63
C MET A 43 -2.94 -3.78 24.87
N LYS A 44 -2.77 -4.39 26.06
CA LYS A 44 -3.13 -3.74 27.32
C LYS A 44 -2.22 -2.55 27.61
N GLU A 45 -0.91 -2.69 27.42
CA GLU A 45 0.04 -1.57 27.62
C GLU A 45 -0.25 -0.43 26.63
N ILE A 46 -0.54 -0.77 25.36
CA ILE A 46 -0.94 0.21 24.34
C ILE A 46 -2.20 0.97 24.79
N HIS A 47 -3.24 0.24 25.20
CA HIS A 47 -4.51 0.84 25.61
C HIS A 47 -4.38 1.67 26.90
N ASP A 48 -3.64 1.18 27.90
CA ASP A 48 -3.45 1.84 29.20
C ASP A 48 -2.65 3.15 29.06
N ALA A 49 -1.82 3.28 28.03
CA ALA A 49 -1.03 4.50 27.77
C ALA A 49 -1.84 5.66 27.16
N ILE A 50 -2.97 5.37 26.51
CA ILE A 50 -3.74 6.37 25.75
C ILE A 50 -4.73 7.09 26.67
N PRO A 51 -4.82 8.44 26.64
CA PRO A 51 -5.82 9.18 27.39
C PRO A 51 -7.26 8.75 27.12
N SER A 52 -8.06 8.60 28.18
CA SER A 52 -9.44 8.11 28.07
C SER A 52 -10.37 8.95 27.19
N HIS A 53 -10.05 10.23 26.93
CA HIS A 53 -10.86 11.08 26.05
C HIS A 53 -10.64 10.76 24.57
N CYS A 54 -9.49 10.20 24.18
CA CYS A 54 -9.23 9.80 22.80
C CYS A 54 -10.22 8.73 22.31
N PHE A 55 -10.76 7.91 23.21
CA PHE A 55 -11.75 6.87 22.92
C PHE A 55 -13.20 7.39 22.83
N LYS A 56 -13.43 8.71 22.89
CA LYS A 56 -14.78 9.29 22.97
C LYS A 56 -15.15 10.01 21.67
N PRO A 57 -15.92 9.38 20.77
CA PRO A 57 -16.40 10.07 19.58
C PRO A 57 -17.43 11.14 19.94
N SER A 58 -17.37 12.25 19.19
CA SER A 58 -18.35 13.33 19.17
C SER A 58 -19.15 13.27 17.87
N ILE A 59 -20.45 12.99 17.98
CA ILE A 59 -21.37 12.97 16.84
C ILE A 59 -21.36 14.31 16.09
N ILE A 60 -21.35 15.43 16.83
CA ILE A 60 -21.34 16.77 16.24
C ILE A 60 -20.07 16.96 15.39
N ARG A 61 -18.91 16.56 15.93
CA ARG A 61 -17.64 16.69 15.22
C ARG A 61 -17.61 15.80 13.98
N SER A 62 -17.97 14.53 14.12
CA SER A 62 -18.00 13.57 13.00
C SER A 62 -18.96 14.02 11.88
N MET A 63 -20.17 14.47 12.23
CA MET A 63 -21.13 15.00 11.25
C MET A 63 -20.67 16.33 10.63
N ALA A 64 -19.97 17.18 11.37
CA ALA A 64 -19.41 18.42 10.82
C ALA A 64 -18.39 18.13 9.70
N TYR A 65 -17.59 17.07 9.82
CA TYR A 65 -16.69 16.63 8.74
C TYR A 65 -17.45 16.12 7.52
N VAL A 66 -18.55 15.38 7.71
CA VAL A 66 -19.42 14.97 6.59
C VAL A 66 -19.95 16.21 5.85
N VAL A 67 -20.54 17.16 6.58
CA VAL A 67 -21.07 18.40 5.99
C VAL A 67 -19.97 19.19 5.30
N ARG A 68 -18.78 19.30 5.92
CA ARG A 68 -17.61 19.98 5.35
C ARG A 68 -17.20 19.38 4.02
N ASP A 69 -17.06 18.05 3.94
CA ASP A 69 -16.56 17.38 2.75
C ASP A 69 -17.56 17.48 1.59
N PHE A 70 -18.86 17.29 1.85
CA PHE A 70 -19.89 17.54 0.83
C PHE A 70 -19.99 19.02 0.43
N PHE A 71 -19.76 19.96 1.36
CA PHE A 71 -19.71 21.39 1.05
C PHE A 71 -18.51 21.74 0.16
N TYR A 72 -17.32 21.17 0.42
CA TYR A 72 -16.15 21.34 -0.45
C TYR A 72 -16.42 20.81 -1.84
N TRP A 73 -16.95 19.60 -1.98
CA TRP A 73 -17.29 19.05 -3.29
C TRP A 73 -18.34 19.90 -4.02
N GLY A 74 -19.41 20.32 -3.34
CA GLY A 74 -20.45 21.17 -3.92
C GLY A 74 -19.89 22.51 -4.40
N THR A 75 -19.03 23.14 -3.60
CA THR A 75 -18.38 24.41 -3.96
C THR A 75 -17.43 24.24 -5.15
N LEU A 76 -16.57 23.22 -5.14
CA LEU A 76 -15.66 22.91 -6.24
C LEU A 76 -16.45 22.63 -7.53
N SER A 77 -17.53 21.85 -7.45
CA SER A 77 -18.38 21.50 -8.59
C SER A 77 -19.07 22.74 -9.17
N TYR A 78 -19.61 23.60 -8.31
CA TYR A 78 -20.23 24.85 -8.73
C TYR A 78 -19.25 25.76 -9.47
N ILE A 79 -18.05 25.96 -8.91
CA ILE A 79 -17.00 26.77 -9.53
C ILE A 79 -16.59 26.15 -10.88
N ALA A 80 -16.37 24.83 -10.91
CA ALA A 80 -15.94 24.12 -12.11
C ALA A 80 -16.96 24.25 -13.25
N LEU A 81 -18.24 23.96 -12.97
CA LEU A 81 -19.32 24.03 -13.96
C LEU A 81 -19.59 25.46 -14.44
N THR A 82 -19.42 26.45 -13.58
CA THR A 82 -19.69 27.86 -13.93
C THR A 82 -18.55 28.47 -14.75
N TYR A 83 -17.30 28.30 -14.30
CA TYR A 83 -16.18 29.10 -14.81
C TYR A 83 -15.27 28.36 -15.78
N ILE A 84 -15.13 27.03 -15.70
CA ILE A 84 -14.25 26.29 -16.63
C ILE A 84 -14.74 26.44 -18.07
N PRO A 85 -16.04 26.32 -18.40
CA PRO A 85 -16.51 26.53 -19.76
C PRO A 85 -16.21 27.92 -20.34
N MET A 86 -16.08 28.94 -19.47
CA MET A 86 -15.77 30.33 -19.85
C MET A 86 -14.30 30.52 -20.27
N LEU A 87 -13.42 29.55 -20.02
CA LEU A 87 -12.02 29.64 -20.43
C LEU A 87 -11.90 29.57 -21.96
N PRO A 88 -11.12 30.46 -22.59
CA PRO A 88 -11.08 30.62 -24.04
C PRO A 88 -10.37 29.45 -24.76
N SER A 89 -9.39 28.82 -24.08
CA SER A 89 -8.55 27.77 -24.67
C SER A 89 -9.00 26.39 -24.21
N ALA A 90 -9.06 25.44 -25.14
CA ALA A 90 -9.33 24.04 -24.83
C ALA A 90 -8.26 23.44 -23.90
N TYR A 91 -7.00 23.86 -24.01
CA TYR A 91 -5.92 23.41 -23.14
C TYR A 91 -6.08 23.91 -21.70
N LEU A 92 -6.53 25.16 -21.53
CA LEU A 92 -6.84 25.72 -20.22
C LEU A 92 -8.04 25.01 -19.58
N ARG A 93 -9.08 24.71 -20.36
CA ARG A 93 -10.22 23.91 -19.89
C ARG A 93 -9.80 22.52 -19.46
N PHE A 94 -8.97 21.85 -20.24
CA PHE A 94 -8.43 20.54 -19.90
C PHE A 94 -7.65 20.59 -18.58
N ALA A 95 -6.69 21.51 -18.46
CA ALA A 95 -5.90 21.67 -17.24
C ALA A 95 -6.78 21.99 -16.01
N ALA A 96 -7.77 22.87 -16.16
CA ALA A 96 -8.70 23.21 -15.07
C ALA A 96 -9.58 22.02 -14.67
N TRP A 97 -10.09 21.24 -15.63
CA TRP A 97 -10.83 20.02 -15.35
C TRP A 97 -9.98 18.94 -14.70
N SER A 98 -8.71 18.80 -15.09
CA SER A 98 -7.76 17.90 -14.42
C SER A 98 -7.50 18.31 -12.98
N ALA A 99 -7.28 19.61 -12.73
CA ALA A 99 -7.09 20.16 -11.39
C ALA A 99 -8.34 19.96 -10.51
N TYR A 100 -9.53 20.23 -11.06
CA TYR A 100 -10.80 19.93 -10.40
C TYR A 100 -10.92 18.44 -10.07
N GLY A 101 -10.67 17.57 -11.05
CA GLY A 101 -10.79 16.12 -10.89
C GLY A 101 -9.93 15.59 -9.75
N PHE A 102 -8.68 16.06 -9.67
CA PHE A 102 -7.77 15.74 -8.57
C PHE A 102 -8.29 16.26 -7.22
N ALA A 103 -8.64 17.54 -7.13
CA ALA A 103 -9.09 18.16 -5.88
C ALA A 103 -10.39 17.54 -5.35
N ALA A 104 -11.39 17.37 -6.22
CA ALA A 104 -12.65 16.72 -5.88
C ALA A 104 -12.44 15.22 -5.57
N GLY A 105 -11.51 14.56 -6.27
CA GLY A 105 -11.06 13.21 -5.95
C GLY A 105 -10.52 13.10 -4.54
N CYS A 106 -9.69 14.04 -4.09
CA CYS A 106 -9.21 14.07 -2.73
C CYS A 106 -10.34 14.24 -1.70
N VAL A 107 -11.32 15.10 -1.99
CA VAL A 107 -12.50 15.28 -1.12
C VAL A 107 -13.32 13.98 -1.04
N PHE A 108 -13.53 13.29 -2.17
CA PHE A 108 -14.24 12.01 -2.17
C PHE A 108 -13.50 10.92 -1.38
N THR A 109 -12.16 10.89 -1.43
CA THR A 109 -11.36 10.00 -0.58
C THR A 109 -11.60 10.31 0.90
N GLY A 110 -11.71 11.58 1.29
CA GLY A 110 -12.12 11.99 2.64
C GLY A 110 -13.48 11.42 3.05
N ILE A 111 -14.48 11.50 2.16
CA ILE A 111 -15.81 10.91 2.37
C ILE A 111 -15.72 9.38 2.54
N TRP A 112 -14.88 8.72 1.73
CA TRP A 112 -14.65 7.28 1.86
C TRP A 112 -14.07 6.92 3.23
N ILE A 113 -13.13 7.72 3.73
CA ILE A 113 -12.49 7.53 5.03
C ILE A 113 -13.48 7.74 6.17
N LEU A 114 -14.38 8.73 6.10
CA LEU A 114 -15.44 8.90 7.09
C LEU A 114 -16.40 7.70 7.14
N ALA A 115 -16.69 7.09 5.99
CA ALA A 115 -17.48 5.87 5.93
C ALA A 115 -16.72 4.64 6.46
N HIS A 116 -15.41 4.60 6.27
CA HIS A 116 -14.53 3.63 6.91
C HIS A 116 -14.54 3.77 8.45
N GLU A 117 -14.47 4.98 8.99
CA GLU A 117 -14.61 5.23 10.44
C GLU A 117 -15.95 4.75 11.00
N CYS A 118 -17.03 4.86 10.21
CA CYS A 118 -18.32 4.25 10.53
C CYS A 118 -18.23 2.71 10.60
N GLY A 119 -17.47 2.07 9.72
CA GLY A 119 -17.23 0.62 9.72
C GLY A 119 -16.58 0.12 11.03
N HIS A 120 -15.68 0.91 11.60
CA HIS A 120 -15.03 0.62 12.89
C HIS A 120 -15.85 1.04 14.12
N GLY A 121 -16.85 1.89 13.92
CA GLY A 121 -17.59 2.51 15.00
C GLY A 121 -16.86 3.66 15.69
N ALA A 122 -15.80 4.18 15.06
CA ALA A 122 -15.07 5.37 15.50
C ALA A 122 -15.85 6.67 15.23
N PHE A 123 -16.79 6.64 14.28
CA PHE A 123 -17.61 7.81 13.94
C PHE A 123 -18.59 8.21 15.06
N SER A 124 -19.19 7.24 15.76
CA SER A 124 -20.16 7.44 16.86
C SER A 124 -20.26 6.20 17.75
N ARG A 125 -20.69 6.37 19.02
CA ARG A 125 -21.07 5.24 19.89
C ARG A 125 -22.35 4.53 19.45
N ASN A 126 -23.18 5.18 18.63
CA ASN A 126 -24.42 4.59 18.12
C ASN A 126 -24.14 3.78 16.85
N LYS A 127 -24.23 2.45 16.96
CA LYS A 127 -24.02 1.52 15.85
C LYS A 127 -24.96 1.76 14.67
N MET A 128 -26.23 2.08 14.92
CA MET A 128 -27.17 2.36 13.83
C MET A 128 -26.79 3.63 13.08
N LEU A 129 -26.37 4.68 13.78
CA LEU A 129 -25.90 5.90 13.12
C LEU A 129 -24.69 5.62 12.23
N ASN A 130 -23.71 4.86 12.74
CA ASN A 130 -22.55 4.46 11.95
C ASN A 130 -22.97 3.67 10.71
N TYR A 131 -23.84 2.68 10.88
CA TYR A 131 -24.27 1.84 9.76
C TYR A 131 -25.04 2.62 8.70
N THR A 132 -25.92 3.53 9.11
CA THR A 132 -26.65 4.39 8.18
C THR A 132 -25.73 5.36 7.45
N MET A 133 -24.86 6.08 8.18
CA MET A 133 -23.95 7.05 7.55
C MET A 133 -22.91 6.38 6.67
N GLY A 134 -22.36 5.26 7.12
CA GLY A 134 -21.44 4.42 6.33
C GLY A 134 -22.10 3.93 5.04
N LEU A 135 -23.32 3.40 5.12
CA LEU A 135 -24.07 2.95 3.94
C LEU A 135 -24.29 4.10 2.95
N ILE A 136 -24.73 5.28 3.41
CA ILE A 136 -24.96 6.45 2.55
C ILE A 136 -23.66 6.87 1.84
N MET A 137 -22.57 7.07 2.58
CA MET A 137 -21.32 7.61 2.04
C MET A 137 -20.57 6.60 1.16
N HIS A 138 -20.53 5.32 1.53
CA HIS A 138 -19.91 4.29 0.68
C HIS A 138 -20.76 3.98 -0.55
N SER A 139 -22.10 3.92 -0.45
CA SER A 139 -22.93 3.73 -1.64
C SER A 139 -22.83 4.92 -2.60
N PHE A 140 -22.69 6.16 -2.10
CA PHE A 140 -22.36 7.33 -2.92
C PHE A 140 -21.06 7.16 -3.72
N LEU A 141 -20.13 6.29 -3.28
CA LEU A 141 -18.87 5.96 -3.94
C LEU A 141 -18.88 4.56 -4.59
N LEU A 142 -20.06 3.95 -4.75
CA LEU A 142 -20.26 2.60 -5.28
C LEU A 142 -19.50 1.50 -4.52
N VAL A 143 -19.32 1.69 -3.21
CA VAL A 143 -18.73 0.69 -2.31
C VAL A 143 -19.86 0.00 -1.52
N PRO A 144 -19.95 -1.35 -1.53
CA PRO A 144 -20.95 -2.06 -0.74
C PRO A 144 -20.55 -2.04 0.74
N PHE A 145 -21.08 -1.08 1.50
CA PHE A 145 -20.64 -0.78 2.87
C PHE A 145 -20.57 -1.98 3.81
N HIS A 146 -21.64 -2.78 3.90
CA HIS A 146 -21.66 -3.90 4.85
C HIS A 146 -20.78 -5.06 4.40
N SER A 147 -20.69 -5.30 3.11
CA SER A 147 -19.74 -6.25 2.52
C SER A 147 -18.31 -5.88 2.89
N TRP A 148 -17.93 -4.64 2.56
CA TRP A 148 -16.59 -4.15 2.78
C TRP A 148 -16.23 -4.03 4.26
N ARG A 149 -17.10 -3.49 5.12
CA ARG A 149 -16.78 -3.37 6.56
C ARG A 149 -16.56 -4.74 7.23
N LEU A 150 -17.22 -5.80 6.74
CA LEU A 150 -17.11 -7.15 7.31
C LEU A 150 -15.79 -7.79 6.90
N SER A 151 -15.43 -7.74 5.62
CA SER A 151 -14.14 -8.23 5.14
C SER A 151 -12.98 -7.38 5.69
N HIS A 152 -13.16 -6.07 5.82
CA HIS A 152 -12.18 -5.18 6.42
C HIS A 152 -12.02 -5.42 7.94
N SER A 153 -13.09 -5.75 8.66
CA SER A 153 -12.98 -6.20 10.06
C SER A 153 -12.18 -7.50 10.20
N GLN A 154 -12.22 -8.39 9.19
CA GLN A 154 -11.40 -9.60 9.17
C GLN A 154 -9.94 -9.27 8.90
N HIS A 155 -9.65 -8.34 7.99
CA HIS A 155 -8.30 -7.81 7.76
C HIS A 155 -7.70 -7.32 9.08
N HIS A 156 -8.36 -6.41 9.80
CA HIS A 156 -7.89 -5.94 11.11
C HIS A 156 -7.62 -7.05 12.13
N LYS A 157 -8.43 -8.12 12.12
CA LYS A 157 -8.26 -9.26 13.04
C LYS A 157 -7.15 -10.21 12.62
N GLY A 158 -6.74 -10.20 11.36
CA GLY A 158 -5.77 -11.12 10.78
C GLY A 158 -4.57 -10.43 10.16
N THR A 159 -4.42 -9.10 10.32
CA THR A 159 -3.48 -8.35 9.51
C THR A 159 -2.03 -8.80 9.73
N GLY A 160 -1.23 -8.86 8.66
CA GLY A 160 0.14 -9.36 8.69
C GLY A 160 0.26 -10.88 8.89
N ASN A 161 -0.86 -11.62 8.95
CA ASN A 161 -0.85 -13.08 8.93
C ASN A 161 -0.90 -13.61 7.49
N MET A 162 0.07 -14.44 7.11
CA MET A 162 0.21 -15.00 5.77
C MET A 162 -0.95 -15.88 5.30
N GLN A 163 -1.80 -16.34 6.21
CA GLN A 163 -2.92 -17.24 5.89
C GLN A 163 -4.30 -16.66 6.18
N LYS A 164 -4.40 -15.62 7.02
CA LYS A 164 -5.69 -15.11 7.53
C LYS A 164 -6.00 -13.68 7.15
N ASP A 165 -5.02 -12.91 6.69
CA ASP A 165 -5.26 -11.54 6.27
C ASP A 165 -6.13 -11.53 4.98
N THR A 166 -7.10 -10.64 4.91
CA THR A 166 -8.03 -10.50 3.77
C THR A 166 -7.63 -9.39 2.81
N ALA A 167 -6.50 -8.70 3.04
CA ALA A 167 -5.98 -7.69 2.15
C ALA A 167 -4.44 -7.60 2.19
N PHE A 168 -3.82 -7.34 1.05
CA PHE A 168 -2.37 -7.17 0.85
C PHE A 168 -1.49 -8.30 1.40
N VAL A 169 -1.94 -9.56 1.27
CA VAL A 169 -1.11 -10.72 1.62
C VAL A 169 0.01 -10.87 0.59
N PRO A 170 1.28 -10.76 0.97
CA PRO A 170 2.36 -10.93 0.01
C PRO A 170 2.50 -12.40 -0.38
N HIS A 171 3.02 -12.63 -1.58
CA HIS A 171 3.36 -13.97 -2.01
C HIS A 171 4.63 -14.44 -1.29
N THR A 172 4.69 -15.73 -0.94
CA THR A 172 6.00 -16.37 -0.74
C THR A 172 6.73 -16.43 -2.08
N ARG A 173 8.06 -16.59 -2.07
CA ARG A 173 8.81 -16.71 -3.33
C ARG A 173 8.28 -17.82 -4.23
N SER A 174 7.95 -18.99 -3.67
CA SER A 174 7.40 -20.11 -4.44
C SER A 174 6.06 -19.79 -5.09
N GLN A 175 5.15 -19.14 -4.35
CA GLN A 175 3.85 -18.71 -4.88
C GLN A 175 4.01 -17.65 -5.96
N TRP A 176 4.91 -16.70 -5.74
CA TRP A 176 5.21 -15.64 -6.70
C TRP A 176 5.71 -16.22 -8.03
N LEU A 177 6.61 -17.21 -7.97
CA LEU A 177 7.09 -17.93 -9.15
C LEU A 177 5.98 -18.71 -9.87
N GLU A 178 5.13 -19.39 -9.12
CA GLU A 178 3.99 -20.13 -9.67
C GLU A 178 3.02 -19.20 -10.40
N ASP A 179 2.70 -18.04 -9.81
CA ASP A 179 1.74 -17.09 -10.36
C ASP A 179 2.27 -16.40 -11.63
N LYS A 180 3.57 -16.11 -11.69
CA LYS A 180 4.20 -15.40 -12.83
C LYS A 180 4.62 -16.32 -13.96
N PHE A 181 5.11 -17.52 -13.66
CA PHE A 181 5.76 -18.41 -14.62
C PHE A 181 5.09 -19.80 -14.73
N GLY A 182 4.07 -20.05 -13.92
CA GLY A 182 3.34 -21.32 -13.88
C GLY A 182 4.00 -22.37 -12.98
N LYS A 183 3.24 -23.43 -12.68
CA LYS A 183 3.61 -24.53 -11.78
C LYS A 183 4.91 -25.27 -12.14
N ASN A 184 5.35 -25.17 -13.39
CA ASN A 184 6.52 -25.88 -13.93
C ASN A 184 7.73 -24.95 -14.15
N ALA A 185 7.72 -23.75 -13.57
CA ALA A 185 8.81 -22.80 -13.68
C ALA A 185 10.14 -23.42 -13.23
N LYS A 186 11.14 -23.44 -14.11
CA LYS A 186 12.49 -23.92 -13.80
C LYS A 186 13.34 -22.76 -13.28
N ALA A 187 14.29 -23.03 -12.37
CA ALA A 187 15.14 -22.02 -11.74
C ALA A 187 15.86 -21.09 -12.74
N ASN A 188 16.23 -21.58 -13.92
CA ASN A 188 16.90 -20.79 -14.96
C ASN A 188 15.96 -19.86 -15.78
N LEU A 189 14.65 -20.12 -15.80
CA LEU A 189 13.67 -19.19 -16.39
C LEU A 189 13.40 -18.00 -15.45
N VAL A 190 13.63 -18.20 -14.15
CA VAL A 190 13.53 -17.15 -13.14
C VAL A 190 14.59 -16.09 -13.41
N GLU A 191 15.86 -16.46 -13.62
CA GLU A 191 16.96 -15.52 -13.94
C GLU A 191 16.73 -14.62 -15.16
N PHE A 192 16.02 -15.11 -16.20
CA PHE A 192 15.68 -14.27 -17.35
C PHE A 192 14.53 -13.30 -17.07
N ALA A 193 13.52 -13.75 -16.32
CA ALA A 193 12.44 -12.87 -15.91
C ALA A 193 12.87 -11.84 -14.86
N GLU A 194 13.87 -12.19 -14.03
CA GLU A 194 14.59 -11.28 -13.12
C GLU A 194 15.15 -10.06 -13.85
N LEU A 195 15.66 -10.25 -15.07
CA LEU A 195 16.19 -9.16 -15.92
C LEU A 195 15.09 -8.33 -16.62
N ALA A 196 13.94 -8.94 -16.94
CA ALA A 196 12.85 -8.28 -17.66
C ALA A 196 11.94 -7.42 -16.76
N GLU A 197 11.74 -7.85 -15.50
CA GLU A 197 10.89 -7.14 -14.54
C GLU A 197 11.51 -5.86 -13.97
N ASP A 198 12.82 -5.64 -14.12
CA ASP A 198 13.47 -4.39 -13.67
C ASP A 198 13.32 -3.24 -14.68
N SER A 199 12.67 -3.47 -15.82
CA SER A 199 12.46 -2.38 -16.77
C SER A 199 11.52 -1.33 -16.14
N PRO A 200 11.93 -0.04 -16.07
CA PRO A 200 11.07 1.02 -15.53
C PRO A 200 9.72 1.10 -16.25
N MET A 201 9.66 0.70 -17.51
CA MET A 201 8.43 0.63 -18.30
C MET A 201 7.48 -0.47 -17.82
N ALA A 202 7.98 -1.67 -17.49
CA ALA A 202 7.13 -2.74 -16.96
C ALA A 202 6.59 -2.38 -15.57
N ALA A 203 7.41 -1.77 -14.71
CA ALA A 203 6.98 -1.26 -13.41
C ALA A 203 5.89 -0.19 -13.57
N LEU A 204 6.12 0.81 -14.42
CA LEU A 204 5.13 1.86 -14.69
C LEU A 204 3.81 1.30 -15.25
N TRP A 205 3.89 0.32 -16.16
CA TRP A 205 2.70 -0.33 -16.70
C TRP A 205 1.92 -1.09 -15.63
N HIS A 206 2.62 -1.81 -14.74
CA HIS A 206 2.01 -2.47 -13.60
C HIS A 206 1.32 -1.46 -12.67
N ASP A 207 1.98 -0.34 -12.37
CA ASP A 207 1.42 0.72 -11.52
C ASP A 207 0.14 1.31 -12.12
N ILE A 208 0.11 1.56 -13.43
CA ILE A 208 -1.09 2.06 -14.12
C ILE A 208 -2.25 1.05 -13.98
N ILE A 209 -1.99 -0.24 -14.22
CA ILE A 209 -3.02 -1.27 -14.06
C ILE A 209 -3.50 -1.35 -12.62
N HIS A 210 -2.56 -1.35 -11.67
CA HIS A 210 -2.84 -1.43 -10.24
C HIS A 210 -3.72 -0.26 -9.79
N GLN A 211 -3.39 0.98 -10.18
CA GLN A 211 -4.15 2.17 -9.79
C GLN A 211 -5.52 2.28 -10.46
N LEU A 212 -5.67 1.81 -11.69
CA LEU A 212 -6.96 1.88 -12.40
C LEU A 212 -7.92 0.75 -12.03
N PHE A 213 -7.39 -0.46 -11.83
CA PHE A 213 -8.22 -1.67 -11.72
C PHE A 213 -8.08 -2.39 -10.38
N GLY A 214 -7.11 -2.03 -9.52
CA GLY A 214 -6.87 -2.70 -8.25
C GLY A 214 -8.10 -2.73 -7.34
N TRP A 215 -8.78 -1.58 -7.18
CA TRP A 215 -9.97 -1.50 -6.32
C TRP A 215 -11.17 -2.30 -6.87
N PRO A 216 -11.61 -2.11 -8.13
CA PRO A 216 -12.65 -2.97 -8.71
C PRO A 216 -12.30 -4.46 -8.67
N ALA A 217 -11.04 -4.82 -8.97
CA ALA A 217 -10.59 -6.21 -8.93
C ALA A 217 -10.62 -6.78 -7.50
N TYR A 218 -10.28 -5.98 -6.48
CA TYR A 218 -10.41 -6.39 -5.09
C TYR A 218 -11.88 -6.65 -4.72
N LEU A 219 -12.78 -5.73 -5.05
CA LEU A 219 -14.19 -5.89 -4.73
C LEU A 219 -14.82 -7.09 -5.44
N LEU A 220 -14.49 -7.32 -6.71
CA LEU A 220 -15.10 -8.36 -7.53
C LEU A 220 -14.44 -9.73 -7.39
N MET A 221 -13.12 -9.77 -7.11
CA MET A 221 -12.30 -10.98 -7.24
C MET A 221 -11.28 -11.18 -6.11
N ASN A 222 -11.25 -10.32 -5.08
CA ASN A 222 -10.35 -10.45 -3.92
C ASN A 222 -8.87 -10.65 -4.28
N VAL A 223 -8.36 -9.89 -5.26
CA VAL A 223 -7.02 -10.13 -5.84
C VAL A 223 -5.83 -9.90 -4.89
N THR A 224 -6.03 -9.31 -3.72
CA THR A 224 -4.97 -9.01 -2.73
C THR A 224 -5.10 -9.75 -1.40
N GLY A 225 -6.18 -10.49 -1.16
CA GLY A 225 -6.41 -11.19 0.11
C GLY A 225 -5.81 -12.60 0.16
N GLN A 226 -6.00 -13.29 1.28
CA GLN A 226 -5.64 -14.72 1.40
C GLN A 226 -6.29 -15.58 0.31
N ARG A 227 -5.68 -16.75 0.07
CA ARG A 227 -6.27 -17.82 -0.72
C ARG A 227 -7.21 -18.65 0.15
N TYR A 228 -8.45 -18.80 -0.29
CA TYR A 228 -9.49 -19.56 0.43
C TYR A 228 -9.60 -21.00 -0.11
N ASP A 229 -8.53 -21.78 -0.03
CA ASP A 229 -8.49 -23.22 -0.35
C ASP A 229 -9.20 -23.62 -1.66
N GLY A 230 -9.04 -22.80 -2.72
CA GLY A 230 -9.60 -23.05 -4.05
C GLY A 230 -10.97 -22.41 -4.32
N ALA A 231 -11.54 -21.66 -3.37
CA ALA A 231 -12.72 -20.84 -3.65
C ALA A 231 -12.41 -19.80 -4.74
N SER A 232 -13.35 -19.65 -5.67
CA SER A 232 -13.20 -18.78 -6.85
C SER A 232 -14.55 -18.27 -7.33
N GLY A 233 -14.52 -17.32 -8.28
CA GLY A 233 -15.72 -16.72 -8.86
C GLY A 233 -16.50 -15.89 -7.84
N MET A 234 -17.82 -16.05 -7.81
CA MET A 234 -18.68 -15.25 -6.94
C MET A 234 -18.40 -15.44 -5.44
N LYS A 235 -17.91 -16.61 -5.01
CA LYS A 235 -17.68 -16.91 -3.58
C LYS A 235 -16.67 -15.97 -2.92
N ILE A 236 -15.80 -15.35 -3.72
CA ILE A 236 -14.76 -14.40 -3.31
C ILE A 236 -15.08 -12.96 -3.76
N SER A 237 -16.33 -12.68 -4.12
CA SER A 237 -16.80 -11.34 -4.46
C SER A 237 -17.47 -10.67 -3.25
N HIS A 238 -17.24 -9.37 -3.11
CA HIS A 238 -17.87 -8.58 -2.06
C HIS A 238 -19.39 -8.39 -2.28
N PHE A 239 -19.88 -8.61 -3.50
CA PHE A 239 -21.30 -8.50 -3.87
C PHE A 239 -22.04 -9.84 -3.77
N TYR A 240 -21.40 -10.88 -3.21
CA TYR A 240 -22.01 -12.21 -3.14
C TYR A 240 -22.67 -12.47 -1.78
N PHE A 241 -23.97 -12.74 -1.81
CA PHE A 241 -24.81 -13.00 -0.64
C PHE A 241 -25.24 -14.48 -0.52
N GLY A 242 -24.50 -15.42 -1.12
CA GLY A 242 -24.71 -16.86 -0.94
C GLY A 242 -24.17 -17.39 0.39
N GLU A 243 -24.75 -18.47 0.91
CA GLU A 243 -24.31 -19.10 2.17
C GLU A 243 -22.91 -19.72 2.10
N ASP A 244 -22.37 -19.93 0.90
CA ASP A 244 -21.01 -20.42 0.63
C ASP A 244 -20.03 -19.28 0.29
N SER A 245 -20.38 -18.03 0.61
CA SER A 245 -19.43 -16.91 0.62
C SER A 245 -18.29 -17.16 1.61
N VAL A 246 -17.06 -16.82 1.23
CA VAL A 246 -15.89 -16.93 2.11
C VAL A 246 -15.82 -15.82 3.16
N PHE A 247 -16.53 -14.71 2.92
CA PHE A 247 -16.44 -13.52 3.76
C PHE A 247 -17.53 -13.45 4.83
N TYR A 248 -18.72 -14.02 4.58
CA TYR A 248 -19.92 -13.67 5.34
C TYR A 248 -20.56 -14.88 6.00
N LYS A 249 -21.11 -14.66 7.19
CA LYS A 249 -21.94 -15.64 7.88
C LYS A 249 -23.38 -15.55 7.39
N LYS A 250 -24.14 -16.63 7.55
CA LYS A 250 -25.57 -16.72 7.16
C LYS A 250 -26.43 -15.58 7.72
N ASN A 251 -26.17 -15.16 8.97
CA ASN A 251 -26.92 -14.06 9.62
C ASN A 251 -26.50 -12.66 9.16
N GLU A 252 -25.46 -12.53 8.33
CA GLU A 252 -24.96 -11.27 7.79
C GLU A 252 -25.42 -11.02 6.35
N LEU A 253 -25.91 -12.05 5.64
CA LEU A 253 -26.26 -12.00 4.21
C LEU A 253 -27.31 -10.93 3.86
N THR A 254 -28.26 -10.66 4.76
CA THR A 254 -29.26 -9.60 4.55
C THR A 254 -28.64 -8.20 4.52
N LEU A 255 -27.51 -7.99 5.21
CA LEU A 255 -26.77 -6.73 5.17
C LEU A 255 -26.00 -6.56 3.85
N ILE A 256 -25.58 -7.67 3.24
CA ILE A 256 -24.93 -7.69 1.92
C ILE A 256 -25.94 -7.24 0.87
N VAL A 257 -27.13 -7.86 0.86
CA VAL A 257 -28.25 -7.47 -0.01
C VAL A 257 -28.60 -5.98 0.17
N LEU A 258 -28.66 -5.49 1.41
CA LEU A 258 -28.91 -4.07 1.67
C LEU A 258 -27.85 -3.15 1.03
N SER A 259 -26.58 -3.55 1.07
CA SER A 259 -25.48 -2.78 0.46
C SER A 259 -25.56 -2.80 -1.06
N ASP A 260 -25.86 -3.96 -1.65
CA ASP A 260 -26.01 -4.12 -3.10
C ASP A 260 -27.18 -3.30 -3.63
N ILE A 261 -28.32 -3.28 -2.90
CA ILE A 261 -29.46 -2.42 -3.22
C ILE A 261 -29.06 -0.94 -3.15
N ALA A 262 -28.33 -0.52 -2.11
CA ALA A 262 -27.92 0.87 -1.97
C ALA A 262 -26.95 1.31 -3.08
N VAL A 263 -26.04 0.43 -3.52
CA VAL A 263 -25.18 0.65 -4.69
C VAL A 263 -26.01 0.73 -5.97
N ALA A 264 -26.98 -0.17 -6.17
CA ALA A 264 -27.87 -0.14 -7.33
C ALA A 264 -28.73 1.13 -7.38
N ILE A 265 -29.22 1.62 -6.23
CA ILE A 265 -29.92 2.90 -6.11
C ILE A 265 -29.00 4.05 -6.52
N MET A 266 -27.73 4.06 -6.07
CA MET A 266 -26.78 5.10 -6.47
C MET A 266 -26.52 5.08 -7.98
N ILE A 267 -26.35 3.90 -8.58
CA ILE A 267 -26.21 3.76 -10.03
C ILE A 267 -27.43 4.34 -10.74
N GLY A 268 -28.64 4.00 -10.30
CA GLY A 268 -29.88 4.57 -10.81
C GLY A 268 -29.93 6.10 -10.68
N ALA A 269 -29.51 6.64 -9.53
CA ALA A 269 -29.44 8.07 -9.29
C ALA A 269 -28.46 8.78 -10.25
N LEU A 270 -27.30 8.18 -10.53
CA LEU A 270 -26.34 8.69 -11.50
C LEU A 270 -26.89 8.70 -12.93
N LEU A 271 -27.64 7.67 -13.32
CA LEU A 271 -28.30 7.61 -14.63
C LEU A 271 -29.37 8.70 -14.76
N VAL A 272 -30.23 8.86 -13.75
CA VAL A 272 -31.25 9.92 -13.72
C VAL A 272 -30.59 11.30 -13.72
N ALA A 273 -29.53 11.50 -12.96
CA ALA A 273 -28.76 12.74 -12.97
C ALA A 273 -28.12 13.00 -14.35
N GLY A 274 -27.64 11.96 -15.03
CA GLY A 274 -27.09 12.06 -16.38
C GLY A 274 -28.13 12.51 -17.41
N GLN A 275 -29.38 12.05 -17.26
CA GLN A 275 -30.51 12.49 -18.07
C GLN A 275 -30.93 13.94 -17.76
N ALA A 276 -30.93 14.32 -16.47
CA ALA A 276 -31.37 15.64 -16.03
C ALA A 276 -30.33 16.76 -16.28
N PHE A 277 -29.04 16.47 -16.06
CA PHE A 277 -27.96 17.48 -16.04
C PHE A 277 -26.92 17.25 -17.15
N GLY A 278 -27.06 16.19 -17.93
CA GLY A 278 -26.13 15.79 -18.99
C GLY A 278 -25.07 14.81 -18.47
N HIS A 279 -24.93 13.67 -19.16
CA HIS A 279 -23.98 12.61 -18.82
C HIS A 279 -22.54 13.10 -18.69
N PHE A 280 -22.11 14.03 -19.56
CA PHE A 280 -20.78 14.62 -19.49
C PHE A 280 -20.55 15.34 -18.17
N ASN A 281 -21.50 16.15 -17.69
CA ASN A 281 -21.38 16.88 -16.44
C ASN A 281 -21.32 15.92 -15.24
N VAL A 282 -22.12 14.85 -15.24
CA VAL A 282 -22.08 13.83 -14.18
C VAL A 282 -20.76 13.07 -14.18
N ILE A 283 -20.26 12.67 -15.35
CA ILE A 283 -18.95 12.02 -15.48
C ILE A 283 -17.86 12.95 -14.95
N MET A 284 -17.86 14.22 -15.34
CA MET A 284 -16.84 15.15 -14.88
C MET A 284 -16.94 15.45 -13.39
N CYS A 285 -18.15 15.69 -12.86
CA CYS A 285 -18.34 16.13 -11.47
C CYS A 285 -18.30 15.00 -10.44
N TRP A 286 -18.67 13.78 -10.83
CA TRP A 286 -18.72 12.61 -9.93
C TRP A 286 -17.84 11.46 -10.43
N GLY A 287 -17.90 11.12 -11.72
CA GLY A 287 -17.18 9.97 -12.29
C GLY A 287 -15.65 10.09 -12.24
N ILE A 288 -15.09 11.25 -12.62
CA ILE A 288 -13.64 11.51 -12.56
C ILE A 288 -13.15 11.55 -11.11
N PRO A 289 -13.79 12.26 -10.17
CA PRO A 289 -13.46 12.16 -8.74
C PRO A 289 -13.54 10.74 -8.19
N TRP A 290 -14.55 9.95 -8.59
CA TRP A 290 -14.68 8.55 -8.18
C TRP A 290 -13.51 7.68 -8.67
N LEU A 291 -13.00 7.90 -9.88
CA LEU A 291 -11.78 7.22 -10.35
C LEU A 291 -10.55 7.57 -9.49
N TRP A 292 -10.45 8.83 -9.03
CA TRP A 292 -9.40 9.23 -8.10
C TRP A 292 -9.52 8.53 -6.74
N VAL A 293 -10.73 8.28 -6.24
CA VAL A 293 -10.94 7.48 -5.03
C VAL A 293 -10.36 6.09 -5.19
N ASN A 294 -10.64 5.42 -6.31
CA ASN A 294 -10.12 4.08 -6.60
C ASN A 294 -8.59 4.07 -6.56
N ASN A 295 -7.94 5.04 -7.20
CA ASN A 295 -6.49 5.24 -7.13
C ASN A 295 -6.02 5.46 -5.68
N TRP A 296 -6.62 6.42 -4.96
CA TRP A 296 -6.16 6.77 -3.62
C TRP A 296 -6.29 5.62 -2.63
N ILE A 297 -7.42 4.91 -2.61
CA ILE A 297 -7.60 3.76 -1.72
C ILE A 297 -6.50 2.73 -1.96
N VAL A 298 -6.26 2.38 -3.22
CA VAL A 298 -5.25 1.38 -3.60
C VAL A 298 -3.85 1.84 -3.21
N ALA A 299 -3.48 3.08 -3.52
CA ALA A 299 -2.15 3.62 -3.21
C ALA A 299 -1.91 3.74 -1.71
N ILE A 300 -2.89 4.27 -0.95
CA ILE A 300 -2.80 4.47 0.50
C ILE A 300 -2.64 3.13 1.20
N THR A 301 -3.57 2.20 0.96
CA THR A 301 -3.55 0.89 1.62
C THR A 301 -2.32 0.07 1.24
N PHE A 302 -1.89 0.11 -0.02
CA PHE A 302 -0.63 -0.52 -0.43
C PHE A 302 0.56 0.02 0.37
N LEU A 303 0.74 1.33 0.46
CA LEU A 303 1.90 1.92 1.15
C LEU A 303 1.91 1.77 2.67
N GLN A 304 0.71 1.62 3.23
CA GLN A 304 0.48 1.34 4.64
C GLN A 304 0.83 -0.11 5.01
N HIS A 305 0.65 -1.06 4.09
CA HIS A 305 0.82 -2.48 4.33
C HIS A 305 2.03 -3.11 3.62
N THR A 306 2.70 -2.37 2.73
CA THR A 306 3.83 -2.85 1.95
C THR A 306 5.02 -1.91 2.10
N ASP A 307 6.04 -2.35 2.83
CA ASP A 307 7.34 -1.69 2.91
C ASP A 307 8.45 -2.71 3.25
N GLY A 308 9.68 -2.43 2.84
CA GLY A 308 10.82 -3.30 3.06
C GLY A 308 11.12 -3.62 4.54
N CYS A 309 10.70 -2.75 5.46
CA CYS A 309 10.85 -2.96 6.90
C CYS A 309 9.72 -3.78 7.55
N MET A 310 8.65 -4.11 6.81
CA MET A 310 7.44 -4.70 7.38
C MET A 310 7.50 -6.24 7.46
N PRO A 311 7.30 -6.82 8.66
CA PRO A 311 7.24 -8.26 8.85
C PRO A 311 5.88 -8.84 8.44
N HIS A 312 5.88 -10.11 8.11
CA HIS A 312 4.68 -10.94 8.00
C HIS A 312 4.87 -12.23 8.80
N TYR A 313 3.77 -12.84 9.26
CA TYR A 313 3.84 -13.93 10.22
C TYR A 313 3.03 -15.15 9.78
N ASP A 314 3.51 -16.34 10.13
CA ASP A 314 2.68 -17.54 10.08
C ASP A 314 1.69 -17.59 11.26
N ASN A 315 0.82 -18.59 11.26
CA ASN A 315 -0.15 -18.81 12.32
C ASN A 315 0.44 -19.08 13.71
N LYS A 316 1.69 -19.55 13.83
CA LYS A 316 2.31 -19.90 15.11
C LYS A 316 2.94 -18.68 15.77
N THR A 317 3.57 -17.82 14.97
CA THR A 317 4.31 -16.65 15.44
C THR A 317 3.42 -15.41 15.51
N TRP A 318 2.31 -15.38 14.77
CA TRP A 318 1.37 -14.25 14.79
C TRP A 318 0.67 -14.09 16.15
N THR A 319 0.61 -12.84 16.61
CA THR A 319 -0.30 -12.37 17.65
C THR A 319 -1.00 -11.12 17.13
N PHE A 320 -2.13 -10.73 17.73
CA PHE A 320 -2.82 -9.50 17.31
C PHE A 320 -1.92 -8.27 17.39
N ALA A 321 -1.11 -8.13 18.46
CA ALA A 321 -0.19 -6.99 18.60
C ALA A 321 0.89 -6.98 17.51
N ARG A 322 1.45 -8.15 17.16
CA ARG A 322 2.43 -8.29 16.07
C ARG A 322 1.80 -7.94 14.71
N GLY A 323 0.64 -8.50 14.43
CA GLY A 323 -0.10 -8.23 13.19
C GLY A 323 -0.49 -6.77 13.04
N ALA A 324 -1.15 -6.19 14.05
CA ALA A 324 -1.62 -4.80 14.03
C ALA A 324 -0.49 -3.76 13.96
N THR A 325 0.76 -4.18 14.16
CA THR A 325 1.95 -3.32 14.04
C THR A 325 2.81 -3.65 12.83
N ALA A 326 2.40 -4.61 12.00
CA ALA A 326 2.94 -4.86 10.67
C ALA A 326 2.39 -3.85 9.65
N THR A 327 2.48 -2.56 10.01
CA THR A 327 2.00 -1.44 9.21
C THR A 327 2.85 -0.20 9.50
N ILE A 328 2.82 0.77 8.59
CA ILE A 328 3.70 1.94 8.60
C ILE A 328 2.93 3.22 8.34
N ASP A 329 3.22 4.27 9.11
CA ASP A 329 2.71 5.61 8.84
C ASP A 329 3.51 6.30 7.73
N ARG A 330 2.82 7.11 6.92
CA ARG A 330 3.45 7.99 5.90
C ARG A 330 2.96 9.42 6.03
N ASP A 331 3.60 10.32 5.30
CA ASP A 331 3.18 11.71 5.21
C ASP A 331 2.76 12.08 3.78
N LEU A 332 1.56 12.67 3.62
CA LEU A 332 1.10 13.34 2.40
C LEU A 332 0.75 14.82 2.67
N GLY A 333 1.28 15.36 3.76
CA GLY A 333 1.18 16.74 4.19
C GLY A 333 -0.26 17.20 4.37
N PHE A 334 -0.58 18.35 3.77
CA PHE A 334 -1.90 18.97 3.89
C PHE A 334 -3.03 18.09 3.35
N ILE A 335 -2.77 17.29 2.31
CA ILE A 335 -3.80 16.41 1.74
C ILE A 335 -4.21 15.38 2.79
N ASP A 336 -3.26 14.75 3.47
CA ASP A 336 -3.59 13.78 4.51
C ASP A 336 -4.30 14.43 5.70
N THR A 337 -3.61 15.39 6.32
CA THR A 337 -4.06 16.03 7.57
C THR A 337 -5.42 16.73 7.45
N HIS A 338 -5.76 17.29 6.28
CA HIS A 338 -7.01 18.03 6.10
C HIS A 338 -8.08 17.29 5.32
N LEU A 339 -7.72 16.62 4.21
CA LEU A 339 -8.68 15.98 3.31
C LEU A 339 -8.85 14.50 3.60
N PHE A 340 -7.78 13.78 3.94
CA PHE A 340 -7.85 12.34 4.25
C PHE A 340 -7.94 12.05 5.75
N HIS A 341 -8.20 13.07 6.55
CA HIS A 341 -8.48 12.91 7.97
C HIS A 341 -7.34 12.21 8.74
N ASP A 342 -6.08 12.45 8.34
CA ASP A 342 -4.86 11.97 9.01
C ASP A 342 -4.70 10.43 9.00
N ILE A 343 -5.42 9.72 8.12
CA ILE A 343 -5.38 8.25 8.08
C ILE A 343 -4.01 7.72 7.64
N ILE A 344 -3.28 8.46 6.82
CA ILE A 344 -1.97 8.02 6.33
C ILE A 344 -0.92 8.17 7.44
N GLY A 345 -0.96 9.28 8.18
CA GLY A 345 -0.03 9.60 9.27
C GLY A 345 -0.35 8.93 10.60
N THR A 346 -1.47 8.23 10.73
CA THR A 346 -1.90 7.58 11.99
C THR A 346 -2.38 6.14 11.80
N HIS A 347 -1.95 5.49 10.73
CA HIS A 347 -2.43 4.17 10.37
C HIS A 347 -2.02 3.07 11.35
N VAL A 348 -0.85 3.19 11.99
CA VAL A 348 -0.44 2.29 13.08
C VAL A 348 -1.44 2.38 14.25
N CYS A 349 -1.86 3.59 14.62
CA CYS A 349 -2.89 3.79 15.64
C CYS A 349 -4.22 3.17 15.20
N HIS A 350 -4.57 3.35 13.95
CA HIS A 350 -5.78 2.79 13.36
C HIS A 350 -5.82 1.25 13.44
N HIS A 351 -4.73 0.55 13.13
CA HIS A 351 -4.71 -0.93 13.25
C HIS A 351 -4.73 -1.42 14.70
N LEU A 352 -3.99 -0.76 15.58
CA LEU A 352 -3.97 -1.12 17.00
C LEU A 352 -5.35 -0.90 17.64
N ILE A 353 -5.99 0.23 17.38
CA ILE A 353 -7.26 0.63 17.98
C ILE A 353 -8.10 1.45 16.99
N SER A 354 -8.71 0.76 16.03
CA SER A 354 -9.53 1.38 14.98
C SER A 354 -10.81 2.07 15.48
N THR A 355 -11.15 1.95 16.77
CA THR A 355 -12.30 2.62 17.38
C THR A 355 -12.00 4.04 17.87
N ILE A 356 -10.72 4.45 17.89
CA ILE A 356 -10.33 5.82 18.17
C ILE A 356 -10.73 6.69 16.97
N PRO A 357 -11.51 7.75 17.15
CA PRO A 357 -11.86 8.66 16.06
C PRO A 357 -10.61 9.30 15.48
N PHE A 358 -10.53 9.41 14.16
CA PHE A 358 -9.41 10.01 13.42
C PHE A 358 -8.89 11.34 14.02
N TYR A 359 -9.79 12.21 14.50
CA TYR A 359 -9.41 13.50 15.10
C TYR A 359 -8.78 13.42 16.51
N HIS A 360 -8.66 12.22 17.06
CA HIS A 360 -7.88 11.88 18.25
C HIS A 360 -6.71 10.94 17.93
N ALA A 361 -6.64 10.37 16.72
CA ALA A 361 -5.61 9.40 16.34
C ALA A 361 -4.20 10.00 16.40
N GLY A 362 -4.00 11.25 15.97
CA GLY A 362 -2.70 11.92 16.07
C GLY A 362 -2.24 12.16 17.52
N GLU A 363 -3.18 12.35 18.46
CA GLU A 363 -2.87 12.42 19.89
C GLU A 363 -2.52 11.03 20.44
N ALA A 364 -3.37 10.04 20.18
CA ALA A 364 -3.17 8.66 20.63
C ALA A 364 -1.83 8.08 20.13
N SER A 365 -1.47 8.37 18.88
CA SER A 365 -0.21 7.95 18.25
C SER A 365 1.02 8.38 19.05
N LYS A 366 0.98 9.52 19.76
CA LYS A 366 2.11 9.97 20.61
C LYS A 366 2.36 9.03 21.79
N TYR A 367 1.30 8.49 22.37
CA TYR A 367 1.39 7.54 23.49
C TYR A 367 1.73 6.14 22.98
N ILE A 368 1.17 5.74 21.84
CA ILE A 368 1.50 4.47 21.16
C ILE A 368 3.00 4.40 20.85
N LYS A 369 3.58 5.48 20.30
CA LYS A 369 5.02 5.58 20.03
C LYS A 369 5.88 5.33 21.27
N GLN A 370 5.44 5.77 22.44
CA GLN A 370 6.18 5.58 23.70
C GLN A 370 6.20 4.11 24.13
N VAL A 371 5.10 3.38 23.91
CA VAL A 371 4.99 1.96 24.26
C VAL A 371 5.71 1.08 23.23
N MET A 372 5.55 1.38 21.94
CA MET A 372 6.14 0.57 20.86
C MET A 372 7.66 0.77 20.73
N GLY A 373 8.18 1.95 21.09
CA GLY A 373 9.60 2.26 21.00
C GLY A 373 10.13 2.06 19.57
N SER A 374 11.18 1.23 19.43
CA SER A 374 11.81 0.90 18.15
C SER A 374 10.92 0.13 17.17
N HIS A 375 9.81 -0.46 17.64
CA HIS A 375 8.89 -1.19 16.77
C HIS A 375 7.91 -0.27 16.04
N TYR A 376 7.81 1.01 16.41
CA TYR A 376 6.99 1.96 15.67
C TYR A 376 7.64 2.32 14.35
N GLN A 377 6.98 2.05 13.23
CA GLN A 377 7.51 2.33 11.90
C GLN A 377 6.77 3.50 11.25
N ALA A 378 7.55 4.44 10.70
CA ALA A 378 7.07 5.58 9.96
C ALA A 378 8.10 6.00 8.91
N ASP A 379 7.64 6.41 7.73
CA ASP A 379 8.46 7.02 6.69
C ASP A 379 7.82 8.35 6.28
N LEU A 380 8.28 9.42 6.95
CA LEU A 380 7.76 10.77 6.81
C LEU A 380 8.60 11.63 5.85
N GLU A 381 9.77 11.13 5.44
CA GLU A 381 10.72 11.88 4.60
C GLU A 381 10.59 11.53 3.13
N THR A 382 10.22 10.29 2.81
CA THR A 382 10.08 9.86 1.41
C THR A 382 8.77 10.39 0.82
N PRO A 383 8.79 11.14 -0.31
CA PRO A 383 7.56 11.57 -0.97
C PRO A 383 6.67 10.37 -1.30
N PHE A 384 5.36 10.50 -1.07
CA PHE A 384 4.40 9.40 -1.19
C PHE A 384 4.54 8.58 -2.48
N TRP A 385 4.57 9.24 -3.66
CA TRP A 385 4.70 8.54 -4.94
C TRP A 385 6.09 7.94 -5.18
N THR A 386 7.13 8.51 -4.57
CA THR A 386 8.48 7.91 -4.57
C THR A 386 8.49 6.64 -3.74
N ALA A 387 7.88 6.65 -2.55
CA ALA A 387 7.70 5.45 -1.73
C ALA A 387 6.85 4.40 -2.47
N PHE A 388 5.78 4.83 -3.16
CA PHE A 388 4.91 3.94 -3.93
C PHE A 388 5.71 3.17 -4.99
N PHE A 389 6.44 3.90 -5.84
CA PHE A 389 7.25 3.31 -6.90
C PHE A 389 8.40 2.47 -6.36
N ARG A 390 9.05 2.92 -5.27
CA ARG A 390 10.10 2.16 -4.58
C ARG A 390 9.56 0.82 -4.11
N ASN A 391 8.43 0.81 -3.39
CA ASN A 391 7.91 -0.39 -2.76
C ASN A 391 7.31 -1.35 -3.79
N GLN A 392 6.65 -0.85 -4.83
CA GLN A 392 6.23 -1.65 -5.99
C GLN A 392 7.39 -2.41 -6.64
N ARG A 393 8.55 -1.78 -6.72
CA ARG A 393 9.75 -2.42 -7.25
C ARG A 393 10.47 -3.28 -6.22
N SER A 394 10.42 -3.00 -4.92
CA SER A 394 11.35 -3.63 -3.96
C SER A 394 10.69 -4.71 -3.10
N CYS A 395 9.37 -4.69 -2.96
CA CYS A 395 8.58 -5.63 -2.17
C CYS A 395 7.89 -6.66 -3.09
N LYS A 396 8.63 -7.65 -3.61
CA LYS A 396 8.10 -8.58 -4.62
C LYS A 396 7.48 -9.84 -4.02
N PHE A 397 8.16 -10.39 -3.03
CA PHE A 397 7.73 -11.55 -2.27
C PHE A 397 8.33 -11.49 -0.88
N VAL A 398 7.92 -12.40 0.00
CA VAL A 398 8.48 -12.54 1.33
C VAL A 398 9.15 -13.90 1.53
N GLU A 399 10.22 -13.92 2.31
CA GLU A 399 10.96 -15.12 2.73
C GLU A 399 11.38 -14.99 4.20
N GLU A 400 11.64 -16.12 4.85
CA GLU A 400 12.32 -16.12 6.14
C GLU A 400 13.78 -15.69 5.97
N THR A 401 14.36 -15.13 7.02
CA THR A 401 15.79 -14.81 7.00
C THR A 401 16.62 -16.09 6.92
N VAL A 402 17.65 -16.12 6.08
CA VAL A 402 18.55 -17.28 5.93
C VAL A 402 19.12 -17.66 7.30
N GLY A 403 18.98 -18.93 7.68
CA GLY A 403 19.38 -19.45 8.99
C GLY A 403 18.34 -19.25 10.10
N GLN A 404 17.14 -18.75 9.77
CA GLN A 404 15.97 -18.64 10.66
C GLN A 404 14.76 -19.38 10.07
N GLU A 405 15.01 -20.45 9.32
CA GLU A 405 13.95 -21.26 8.72
C GLU A 405 13.05 -21.88 9.80
N GLY A 406 11.74 -21.77 9.63
CA GLY A 406 10.73 -22.24 10.58
C GLY A 406 10.46 -21.29 11.75
N SER A 407 11.04 -20.08 11.74
CA SER A 407 10.71 -19.01 12.69
C SER A 407 9.30 -18.45 12.55
N GLY A 408 8.69 -18.59 11.37
CA GLY A 408 7.39 -18.02 11.04
C GLY A 408 7.42 -16.51 10.87
N VAL A 409 8.59 -15.88 10.69
CA VAL A 409 8.75 -14.44 10.39
C VAL A 409 9.28 -14.26 8.97
N TYR A 410 8.45 -13.64 8.13
CA TYR A 410 8.71 -13.39 6.72
C TYR A 410 8.98 -11.91 6.48
N MET A 411 10.00 -11.61 5.69
CA MET A 411 10.40 -10.25 5.33
C MET A 411 10.44 -10.09 3.83
N PHE A 412 10.15 -8.88 3.35
CA PHE A 412 10.20 -8.59 1.92
C PHE A 412 11.59 -8.79 1.33
N ARG A 413 11.61 -9.32 0.11
CA ARG A 413 12.78 -9.51 -0.74
C ARG A 413 12.44 -9.10 -2.17
N ASN A 414 13.48 -8.90 -2.94
CA ASN A 414 13.40 -8.79 -4.38
C ASN A 414 14.58 -9.52 -5.03
N LEU A 415 14.54 -9.60 -6.36
CA LEU A 415 15.55 -10.30 -7.16
C LEU A 415 16.57 -9.35 -7.80
N TYR A 416 16.48 -8.04 -7.51
CA TYR A 416 17.24 -7.02 -8.22
C TYR A 416 18.67 -6.84 -7.68
N ASN A 417 19.00 -7.50 -6.56
CA ASN A 417 20.31 -7.43 -5.89
C ASN A 417 20.84 -5.98 -5.80
N ARG A 418 19.98 -5.04 -5.39
CA ARG A 418 20.40 -3.65 -5.24
C ARG A 418 21.37 -3.52 -4.09
N GLU A 419 22.30 -2.59 -4.25
CA GLU A 419 23.31 -2.31 -3.24
C GLU A 419 22.64 -1.92 -1.90
N GLY A 420 23.03 -2.60 -0.81
CA GLY A 420 22.49 -2.38 0.52
C GLY A 420 21.18 -3.12 0.84
N GLU A 421 20.56 -3.81 -0.10
CA GLU A 421 19.37 -4.61 0.15
C GLU A 421 19.70 -6.07 0.52
N THR A 422 18.92 -6.65 1.42
CA THR A 422 19.03 -8.05 1.83
C THR A 422 18.68 -8.96 0.67
N GLN A 423 19.67 -9.76 0.28
CA GLN A 423 19.58 -10.72 -0.81
C GLN A 423 18.54 -11.81 -0.52
N PRO A 424 17.77 -12.26 -1.53
CA PRO A 424 16.86 -13.40 -1.38
C PRO A 424 17.65 -14.70 -1.17
N ALA A 425 17.00 -15.74 -0.66
CA ALA A 425 17.66 -17.02 -0.42
C ALA A 425 18.24 -17.62 -1.72
N ASN A 426 19.44 -18.22 -1.69
CA ASN A 426 19.99 -18.84 -2.89
C ASN A 426 19.36 -20.23 -3.12
N LEU A 427 18.43 -20.34 -4.08
CA LEU A 427 17.77 -21.60 -4.44
C LEU A 427 18.66 -22.52 -5.29
N ALA A 428 19.74 -22.02 -5.87
CA ALA A 428 20.68 -22.79 -6.70
C ALA A 428 21.77 -23.51 -5.88
N GLY A 429 21.64 -23.56 -4.55
CA GLY A 429 22.56 -24.20 -3.61
C GLY A 429 22.56 -25.74 -3.65
N ILE A 430 22.64 -26.37 -4.82
CA ILE A 430 23.43 -27.60 -4.93
C ILE A 430 24.88 -27.11 -4.90
N GLU A 431 25.67 -27.63 -3.96
CA GLU A 431 27.11 -27.38 -3.89
C GLU A 431 27.72 -27.34 -5.30
N LYS A 432 28.36 -26.24 -5.69
CA LYS A 432 29.38 -26.27 -6.73
C LYS A 432 30.55 -27.13 -6.21
N LYS A 433 30.37 -28.44 -6.17
CA LYS A 433 31.49 -29.38 -6.19
C LYS A 433 31.89 -29.55 -7.65
N GLY A 434 33.01 -28.94 -7.99
CA GLY A 434 33.64 -29.03 -9.30
C GLY A 434 33.41 -27.77 -10.12
N GLU A 435 34.44 -26.92 -10.17
CA GLU A 435 34.64 -26.02 -11.30
C GLU A 435 34.51 -26.82 -12.60
N PHE A 436 33.48 -26.54 -13.38
CA PHE A 436 33.47 -26.95 -14.78
C PHE A 436 34.22 -25.85 -15.53
N ASP A 437 35.49 -26.10 -15.85
CA ASP A 437 36.30 -25.20 -16.66
C ASP A 437 35.69 -25.13 -18.06
N ILE A 438 35.16 -23.95 -18.39
CA ILE A 438 34.49 -23.65 -19.67
C ILE A 438 35.46 -23.86 -20.85
N ALA A 439 36.78 -23.85 -20.60
CA ALA A 439 37.80 -24.14 -21.61
C ALA A 439 37.86 -25.62 -22.04
N GLU A 440 37.47 -26.58 -21.18
CA GLU A 440 37.48 -28.02 -21.51
C GLU A 440 36.24 -28.45 -22.29
N GLY A 441 35.07 -27.89 -21.98
CA GLY A 441 33.83 -28.16 -22.72
C GLY A 441 33.87 -27.67 -24.18
N LEU A 442 34.58 -26.57 -24.45
CA LEU A 442 34.72 -26.03 -25.80
C LEU A 442 35.68 -26.83 -26.69
N LYS A 443 36.70 -27.50 -26.12
CA LYS A 443 37.61 -28.39 -26.89
C LYS A 443 36.94 -29.71 -27.30
N ALA A 444 36.03 -30.22 -26.49
CA ALA A 444 35.29 -31.45 -26.79
C ALA A 444 34.23 -31.25 -27.89
N ALA A 445 33.70 -30.03 -28.05
CA ALA A 445 32.66 -29.71 -29.03
C ALA A 445 33.20 -29.37 -30.44
N THR A 446 34.49 -29.06 -30.58
CA THR A 446 35.11 -28.65 -31.86
C THR A 446 35.84 -29.76 -32.61
N GLY A 447 35.76 -31.02 -32.14
CA GLY A 447 36.52 -32.15 -32.70
C GLY A 447 35.95 -32.79 -33.97
N THR A 448 34.74 -32.45 -34.41
CA THR A 448 34.07 -33.17 -35.52
C THR A 448 33.19 -32.25 -36.37
N ALA A 449 33.82 -31.30 -37.05
CA ALA A 449 33.31 -30.74 -38.31
C ALA A 449 34.48 -30.09 -39.08
N THR A 450 35.28 -30.92 -39.73
CA THR A 450 36.24 -30.50 -40.75
C THR A 450 35.52 -29.79 -41.90
N ALA A 451 36.10 -28.65 -42.29
CA ALA A 451 36.24 -28.18 -43.67
C ALA A 451 34.97 -28.15 -44.53
N THR A 452 34.40 -26.95 -44.70
CA THR A 452 34.16 -26.26 -45.99
C THR A 452 33.26 -25.04 -45.73
N ALA A 453 33.86 -23.88 -45.41
CA ALA A 453 33.29 -22.53 -45.64
C ALA A 453 34.16 -21.42 -44.99
N MET A 454 35.49 -21.48 -45.12
CA MET A 454 36.30 -20.25 -45.09
C MET A 454 36.37 -19.72 -46.51
N SER A 455 35.61 -18.66 -46.84
CA SER A 455 35.91 -17.83 -48.02
C SER A 455 35.08 -16.55 -48.18
N MET A 456 34.02 -16.23 -47.42
CA MET A 456 33.32 -14.95 -47.61
C MET A 456 32.65 -14.41 -46.35
N ALA A 457 33.40 -13.71 -45.50
CA ALA A 457 32.86 -12.70 -44.56
C ALA A 457 33.97 -11.90 -43.84
N SER A 458 34.96 -11.37 -44.59
CA SER A 458 35.94 -10.42 -44.03
C SER A 458 35.93 -9.12 -44.83
N ALA A 459 34.88 -8.31 -44.65
CA ALA A 459 34.88 -6.87 -44.96
C ALA A 459 33.46 -6.34 -44.78
N ARG A 460 33.06 -6.02 -43.55
CA ARG A 460 31.94 -5.11 -43.20
C ARG A 460 31.68 -5.18 -41.69
N ASN A 461 32.58 -4.62 -40.88
CA ASN A 461 32.23 -4.09 -39.54
C ASN A 461 33.39 -3.40 -38.81
N LEU A 462 34.07 -2.46 -39.49
CA LEU A 462 35.05 -1.57 -38.84
C LEU A 462 34.67 -0.09 -38.86
N ASP A 463 33.49 0.29 -39.38
CA ASP A 463 33.11 1.71 -39.54
C ASP A 463 32.01 2.22 -38.57
N ALA A 464 31.47 1.39 -37.69
CA ALA A 464 30.37 1.80 -36.80
C ALA A 464 30.80 2.35 -35.43
N ARG A 465 32.09 2.26 -35.06
CA ARG A 465 32.58 2.68 -33.72
C ARG A 465 33.14 4.10 -33.64
N ARG A 466 33.00 4.93 -34.68
CA ARG A 466 33.63 6.27 -34.76
C ARG A 466 32.67 7.46 -34.78
N ARG A 467 31.39 7.31 -34.41
CA ARG A 467 30.38 8.39 -34.53
C ARG A 467 29.52 8.70 -33.29
N LEU A 468 29.95 8.41 -32.06
CA LEU A 468 29.23 8.82 -30.84
C LEU A 468 30.13 9.38 -29.72
N SER A 469 31.20 10.09 -30.07
CA SER A 469 32.06 10.82 -29.11
C SER A 469 32.27 12.30 -29.43
N GLN A 470 31.35 12.94 -30.17
CA GLN A 470 31.41 14.38 -30.46
C GLN A 470 30.03 15.05 -30.36
N SER A 471 29.50 15.18 -29.14
CA SER A 471 28.42 16.13 -28.84
C SER A 471 28.37 16.50 -27.36
N ALA A 472 29.50 16.96 -26.82
CA ALA A 472 29.59 17.59 -25.50
C ALA A 472 30.72 18.63 -25.51
N ALA A 473 30.52 19.76 -26.19
CA ALA A 473 31.28 20.99 -25.98
C ALA A 473 30.57 22.19 -26.62
N LYS A 474 30.44 23.27 -25.83
CA LYS A 474 30.07 24.65 -26.18
C LYS A 474 28.58 24.99 -26.33
N ALA A 475 28.05 25.62 -25.29
CA ALA A 475 27.20 26.81 -25.43
C ALA A 475 27.37 27.71 -24.18
N SER A 476 28.29 28.66 -24.28
CA SER A 476 28.45 29.82 -23.40
C SER A 476 28.15 31.04 -24.25
N LEU A 477 27.22 31.93 -23.85
CA LEU A 477 27.02 33.31 -24.38
C LEU A 477 25.85 34.00 -23.61
N PRO A 478 25.71 35.34 -23.60
CA PRO A 478 26.25 36.19 -22.54
C PRO A 478 25.23 37.13 -21.85
N VAL A 479 25.76 37.82 -20.83
CA VAL A 479 25.24 38.98 -20.09
C VAL A 479 24.79 40.14 -20.99
N LEU A 480 23.67 40.79 -20.65
CA LEU A 480 23.38 42.18 -20.99
C LEU A 480 22.90 42.95 -19.76
N VAL A 481 23.50 44.13 -19.58
CA VAL A 481 23.26 45.15 -18.55
C VAL A 481 22.55 46.33 -19.21
N GLU A 482 21.59 46.92 -18.47
CA GLU A 482 20.97 48.27 -18.51
C GLU A 482 20.66 48.97 -19.85
N ALA A 483 19.37 49.31 -20.02
CA ALA A 483 18.84 50.67 -20.24
C ALA A 483 17.33 50.69 -19.94
#